data_AF-A0A429IAG1-F1
#
_entry.id   AF-A0A429IAG1-F1
#
_cell.length_a   1.000
_cell.length_b   1.000
_cell.length_c   1.000
_cell.angle_alpha   90.00
_cell.angle_beta   90.00
_cell.angle_gamma   90.00
#
_symmetry.space_group_name_H-M   'P 1'
#
loop_
_entity.id
_entity.type
_entity.pdbx_description
1 polymer ?
#
loop_
_entity_poly.entity_id
_entity_poly.type
_entity_poly.pdbx_seq_one_letter_code
_entity_poly.pdbx_strand_id
1 'polypeptide(L)'
;MEVTYTLRDNNGKGKVVGTGVMNVKSSMALDAASTSWKELITVQVTAVTGQVKKLNIAFDVGCTSSCSATNSRPWTGAKSLGKGAQASGSVAYTDKVASGGVDNFQTKYHMYVTTTGSIPIQPNSSWQSLPEAKIRCDAMFATSGCVIPERRATLEYSLSDPKHGAAAAAYGFAQGKLRNWAPLSRADGLNTANRARTCGEKSSDPFVPMPATVPNDSCDEFPFAGSYEGGTDGALCADIVPLYENGQWMIYEARKDKPVTYKEPCVRGHVALDANQSAGGKYGDFVKKQRVIDTEKYNVSVVA
;
A
#
# COMPACT_ATOMS: atom_id res chain seq x y z
N MET A 1 6.17 -12.02 16.14
CA MET A 1 6.52 -13.47 16.09
C MET A 1 6.80 -13.94 17.51
N GLU A 2 6.29 -15.11 17.89
CA GLU A 2 6.68 -15.76 19.16
C GLU A 2 7.71 -16.85 18.87
N VAL A 3 8.75 -16.94 19.71
CA VAL A 3 9.79 -17.96 19.60
C VAL A 3 9.99 -18.62 20.96
N THR A 4 10.06 -19.96 20.95
CA THR A 4 10.22 -20.76 22.16
C THR A 4 11.57 -21.45 22.20
N TYR A 5 12.25 -21.33 23.32
CA TYR A 5 13.48 -22.04 23.67
C TYR A 5 13.16 -23.16 24.67
N THR A 6 13.79 -24.32 24.50
CA THR A 6 13.66 -25.46 25.41
C THR A 6 15.04 -25.95 25.84
N LEU A 7 15.26 -26.00 27.15
CA LEU A 7 16.43 -26.62 27.75
C LEU A 7 16.11 -28.06 28.16
N ARG A 8 16.96 -28.99 27.74
CA ARG A 8 16.88 -30.41 28.10
C ARG A 8 18.14 -30.85 28.83
N ASP A 9 18.01 -31.77 29.77
CA ASP A 9 19.16 -32.43 30.41
C ASP A 9 19.92 -33.34 29.41
N ASN A 10 21.05 -33.90 29.86
CA ASN A 10 21.89 -34.84 29.11
C ASN A 10 22.26 -34.36 27.70
N ASN A 11 22.71 -33.11 27.58
CA ASN A 11 23.07 -32.48 26.30
C ASN A 11 22.00 -32.67 25.22
N GLY A 12 20.73 -32.56 25.63
CA GLY A 12 19.60 -32.36 24.71
C GLY A 12 18.78 -33.58 24.41
N LYS A 13 19.18 -34.73 24.95
CA LYS A 13 18.53 -36.01 24.70
C LYS A 13 17.57 -36.43 25.80
N GLY A 14 17.54 -35.76 26.95
CA GLY A 14 16.63 -36.13 28.03
C GLY A 14 15.53 -35.11 28.32
N LYS A 15 15.13 -35.01 29.59
CA LYS A 15 13.91 -34.34 30.03
C LYS A 15 14.03 -32.83 29.87
N VAL A 16 12.91 -32.18 29.56
CA VAL A 16 12.82 -30.71 29.61
C VAL A 16 12.98 -30.24 31.05
N VAL A 17 14.01 -29.43 31.30
CA VAL A 17 14.34 -28.88 32.63
C VAL A 17 14.12 -27.38 32.72
N GLY A 18 13.75 -26.73 31.60
CA GLY A 18 13.31 -25.35 31.57
C GLY A 18 12.96 -24.88 30.16
N THR A 19 12.21 -23.79 30.08
CA THR A 19 11.80 -23.17 28.81
C THR A 19 11.95 -21.66 28.88
N GLY A 20 11.98 -21.02 27.71
CA GLY A 20 11.91 -19.57 27.57
C GLY A 20 11.05 -19.19 26.39
N VAL A 21 10.29 -18.10 26.51
CA VAL A 21 9.44 -17.57 25.44
C VAL A 21 9.88 -16.14 25.14
N MET A 22 10.01 -15.83 23.86
CA MET A 22 10.42 -14.53 23.36
C MET A 22 9.39 -14.00 22.37
N ASN A 23 9.06 -12.71 22.48
CA ASN A 23 8.31 -11.99 21.47
C ASN A 23 9.27 -11.14 20.64
N VAL A 24 9.21 -11.29 19.31
CA VAL A 24 9.96 -10.51 18.35
C VAL A 24 9.02 -9.57 17.61
N LYS A 25 9.34 -8.28 17.66
CA LYS A 25 8.69 -7.21 16.90
C LYS A 25 9.67 -6.63 15.90
N SER A 26 9.16 -6.32 14.72
CA SER A 26 9.85 -5.60 13.66
C SER A 26 9.01 -4.39 13.26
N SER A 27 9.69 -3.29 12.96
CA SER A 27 9.09 -2.12 12.35
C SER A 27 10.07 -1.47 11.37
N MET A 28 9.59 -1.12 10.19
CA MET A 28 10.36 -0.40 9.17
C MET A 28 9.49 0.66 8.51
N ALA A 29 10.14 1.71 8.01
CA ALA A 29 9.54 2.66 7.09
C ALA A 29 10.29 2.54 5.76
N LEU A 30 9.54 2.32 4.69
CA LEU A 30 10.07 2.35 3.33
C LEU A 30 9.86 3.74 2.75
N ASP A 31 10.64 4.06 1.73
CA ASP A 31 10.59 5.33 1.04
C ASP A 31 10.40 5.07 -0.45
N ALA A 32 9.39 5.72 -1.02
CA ALA A 32 9.07 5.65 -2.44
C ALA A 32 10.17 6.26 -3.33
N ALA A 33 11.18 6.93 -2.76
CA ALA A 33 12.33 7.48 -3.48
C ALA A 33 13.68 6.92 -3.03
N SER A 34 13.71 5.84 -2.24
CA SER A 34 14.95 5.18 -1.82
C SER A 34 14.84 3.65 -1.85
N THR A 35 15.88 2.99 -2.34
CA THR A 35 16.02 1.52 -2.27
C THR A 35 16.78 1.03 -1.04
N SER A 36 17.10 1.95 -0.13
CA SER A 36 17.71 1.66 1.17
C SER A 36 16.75 2.00 2.30
N TRP A 37 16.68 1.13 3.30
CA TRP A 37 15.82 1.34 4.47
C TRP A 37 16.44 0.75 5.74
N LYS A 38 15.88 1.15 6.88
CA LYS A 38 16.22 0.62 8.20
C LYS A 38 15.01 -0.09 8.80
N GLU A 39 15.29 -1.12 9.58
CA GLU A 39 14.30 -1.85 10.34
C GLU A 39 14.75 -1.90 11.81
N LEU A 40 13.84 -1.60 12.72
CA LEU A 40 14.04 -1.76 14.15
C LEU A 40 13.56 -3.15 14.56
N ILE A 41 14.47 -3.94 15.13
CA ILE A 41 14.15 -5.24 15.74
C ILE A 41 14.11 -5.06 17.25
N THR A 42 13.07 -5.60 17.87
CA THR A 42 12.95 -5.69 19.33
C THR A 42 12.63 -7.12 19.73
N VAL A 43 13.42 -7.67 20.65
CA VAL A 43 13.19 -8.98 21.26
C VAL A 43 12.95 -8.80 22.74
N GLN A 44 11.84 -9.33 23.24
CA GLN A 44 11.47 -9.32 24.66
C GLN A 44 11.31 -10.75 25.16
N VAL A 45 11.89 -11.08 26.31
CA VAL A 45 11.66 -12.37 26.97
C VAL A 45 10.39 -12.27 27.82
N THR A 46 9.33 -12.99 27.45
CA THR A 46 8.02 -12.88 28.10
C THR A 46 7.84 -13.90 29.21
N ALA A 47 8.46 -15.08 29.09
CA ALA A 47 8.39 -16.14 30.09
C ALA A 47 9.70 -16.93 30.16
N VAL A 48 10.01 -17.44 31.35
CA VAL A 48 11.06 -18.43 31.59
C VAL A 48 10.60 -19.41 32.67
N THR A 49 11.02 -20.66 32.60
CA THR A 49 10.63 -21.71 33.55
C THR A 49 11.82 -22.60 33.94
N GLY A 50 11.69 -23.28 35.09
CA GLY A 50 12.67 -24.28 35.54
C GLY A 50 14.07 -23.69 35.69
N GLN A 51 15.06 -24.36 35.08
CA GLN A 51 16.47 -23.97 35.12
C GLN A 51 16.81 -22.81 34.17
N VAL A 52 15.93 -22.45 33.23
CA VAL A 52 16.12 -21.27 32.38
C VAL A 52 15.76 -20.02 33.18
N LYS A 53 16.76 -19.17 33.47
CA LYS A 53 16.56 -17.89 34.17
C LYS A 53 16.86 -16.68 33.28
N LYS A 54 17.81 -16.83 32.36
CA LYS A 54 18.21 -15.86 31.35
C LYS A 54 18.45 -16.57 30.03
N LEU A 55 18.26 -15.84 28.93
CA LEU A 55 18.54 -16.28 27.58
C LEU A 55 19.59 -15.35 26.96
N ASN A 56 20.62 -15.91 26.36
CA ASN A 56 21.59 -15.17 25.57
C ASN A 56 21.12 -15.19 24.11
N ILE A 57 20.76 -14.02 23.59
CA ILE A 57 20.10 -13.88 22.29
C ILE A 57 21.00 -13.11 21.33
N ALA A 58 21.39 -13.77 20.24
CA ALA A 58 21.97 -13.13 19.07
C ALA A 58 20.99 -13.19 17.90
N PHE A 59 21.11 -12.26 16.96
CA PHE A 59 20.13 -12.08 15.90
C PHE A 59 20.83 -11.61 14.64
N ASP A 60 20.43 -12.15 13.48
CA ASP A 60 20.76 -11.58 12.19
C ASP A 60 19.58 -11.58 11.23
N VAL A 61 19.73 -10.74 10.19
CA VAL A 61 18.74 -10.56 9.14
C VAL A 61 19.35 -10.78 7.75
N GLY A 62 18.46 -11.06 6.81
CA GLY A 62 18.76 -11.07 5.40
C GLY A 62 17.50 -10.87 4.57
N CYS A 63 17.57 -11.29 3.32
CA CYS A 63 16.50 -11.17 2.35
C CYS A 63 16.18 -12.52 1.71
N THR A 64 14.97 -12.72 1.21
CA THR A 64 14.66 -13.93 0.42
C THR A 64 15.45 -14.01 -0.87
N SER A 65 15.69 -12.86 -1.49
CA SER A 65 16.35 -12.65 -2.79
C SER A 65 16.89 -11.21 -2.85
N SER A 66 17.03 -10.64 -4.05
CA SER A 66 17.37 -9.27 -4.52
C SER A 66 18.04 -8.26 -3.56
N CYS A 67 17.52 -8.07 -2.34
CA CYS A 67 18.14 -7.17 -1.38
C CYS A 67 19.33 -7.76 -0.61
N SER A 68 20.12 -6.86 -0.04
CA SER A 68 21.27 -7.14 0.81
C SER A 68 21.15 -6.41 2.14
N ALA A 69 21.40 -7.11 3.25
CA ALA A 69 21.54 -6.47 4.56
C ALA A 69 22.92 -5.80 4.67
N THR A 70 22.95 -4.47 4.75
CA THR A 70 24.18 -3.66 4.88
C THR A 70 24.62 -3.53 6.34
N ASN A 71 23.66 -3.59 7.27
CA ASN A 71 23.91 -3.90 8.67
C ASN A 71 22.99 -5.05 9.08
N SER A 72 23.54 -6.26 9.16
CA SER A 72 22.76 -7.49 9.33
C SER A 72 22.44 -7.84 10.77
N ARG A 73 22.95 -7.11 11.78
CA ARG A 73 22.72 -7.43 13.19
C ARG A 73 22.21 -6.21 13.96
N PRO A 74 21.10 -6.33 14.71
CA PRO A 74 20.57 -5.21 15.49
C PRO A 74 21.48 -4.84 16.67
N TRP A 75 22.30 -5.78 17.16
CA TRP A 75 23.31 -5.53 18.19
C TRP A 75 24.52 -6.46 18.01
N THR A 76 25.66 -6.06 18.58
CA THR A 76 26.88 -6.89 18.60
C THR A 76 26.76 -8.02 19.62
N GLY A 77 27.13 -9.24 19.20
CA GLY A 77 27.16 -10.42 20.06
C GLY A 77 25.79 -10.86 20.56
N ALA A 78 25.77 -11.59 21.68
CA ALA A 78 24.54 -12.02 22.34
C ALA A 78 24.16 -11.07 23.48
N LYS A 79 22.87 -10.79 23.64
CA LYS A 79 22.31 -10.06 24.78
C LYS A 79 21.70 -11.03 25.77
N SER A 80 22.11 -10.94 27.04
CA SER A 80 21.57 -11.78 28.11
C SER A 80 20.32 -11.14 28.70
N LEU A 81 19.15 -11.73 28.45
CA LEU A 81 17.84 -11.21 28.84
C LEU A 81 17.13 -12.17 29.79
N GLY A 82 16.63 -11.66 30.91
CA GLY A 82 15.70 -12.37 31.80
C GLY A 82 14.24 -12.03 31.50
N LYS A 83 13.29 -12.65 32.22
CA LYS A 83 11.86 -12.36 32.07
C LYS A 83 11.58 -10.85 32.21
N GLY A 84 10.82 -10.30 31.27
CA GLY A 84 10.45 -8.89 31.19
C GLY A 84 11.49 -8.00 30.50
N ALA A 85 12.74 -8.44 30.39
CA ALA A 85 13.79 -7.68 29.74
C ALA A 85 13.67 -7.72 28.20
N GLN A 86 14.16 -6.67 27.56
CA GLN A 86 14.18 -6.54 26.11
C GLN A 86 15.53 -6.04 25.60
N ALA A 87 15.84 -6.37 24.35
CA ALA A 87 16.89 -5.75 23.56
C ALA A 87 16.30 -5.23 22.25
N SER A 88 16.78 -4.07 21.82
CA SER A 88 16.37 -3.44 20.57
C SER A 88 17.59 -2.93 19.81
N GLY A 89 17.47 -2.90 18.49
CA GLY A 89 18.50 -2.33 17.64
C GLY A 89 18.10 -2.32 16.17
N SER A 90 18.79 -1.50 15.39
CA SER A 90 18.47 -1.28 13.98
C SER A 90 19.37 -2.09 13.07
N VAL A 91 18.75 -2.71 12.07
CA VAL A 91 19.41 -3.30 10.89
C VAL A 91 19.15 -2.40 9.68
N ALA A 92 19.94 -2.57 8.63
CA ALA A 92 19.82 -1.80 7.41
C ALA A 92 19.91 -2.71 6.19
N TYR A 93 19.17 -2.34 5.15
CA TYR A 93 19.09 -3.06 3.89
C TYR A 93 19.27 -2.11 2.72
N THR A 94 19.66 -2.66 1.59
CA THR A 94 19.60 -2.00 0.29
C THR A 94 19.18 -3.01 -0.78
N ASP A 95 18.47 -2.52 -1.78
CA ASP A 95 18.19 -3.24 -3.01
C ASP A 95 18.80 -2.49 -4.21
N LYS A 96 19.27 -3.24 -5.21
CA LYS A 96 19.94 -2.70 -6.42
C LYS A 96 19.13 -3.03 -7.67
N VAL A 97 17.85 -2.69 -7.66
CA VAL A 97 16.97 -2.83 -8.84
C VAL A 97 17.49 -2.01 -10.04
N ALA A 98 17.52 -2.64 -11.21
CA ALA A 98 17.89 -1.99 -12.46
C ALA A 98 16.79 -1.04 -12.96
N SER A 99 17.13 -0.08 -13.81
CA SER A 99 16.15 0.84 -14.44
C SER A 99 15.04 0.05 -15.16
N GLY A 100 13.78 0.39 -14.91
CA GLY A 100 12.62 -0.35 -15.42
C GLY A 100 12.43 -1.74 -14.79
N GLY A 101 13.24 -2.09 -13.79
CA GLY A 101 13.16 -3.36 -13.07
C GLY A 101 12.20 -3.30 -11.89
N VAL A 102 11.77 -4.49 -11.47
CA VAL A 102 10.92 -4.73 -10.30
C VAL A 102 11.45 -5.95 -9.55
N ASP A 103 11.80 -5.75 -8.28
CA ASP A 103 12.24 -6.78 -7.35
C ASP A 103 11.20 -6.99 -6.26
N ASN A 104 10.95 -8.25 -5.91
CA ASN A 104 10.01 -8.64 -4.86
C ASN A 104 10.66 -9.62 -3.89
N PHE A 105 10.60 -9.32 -2.59
CA PHE A 105 11.23 -10.15 -1.57
C PHE A 105 10.61 -9.97 -0.18
N GLN A 106 10.93 -10.87 0.73
CA GLN A 106 10.63 -10.77 2.15
C GLN A 106 11.94 -10.63 2.93
N THR A 107 11.87 -10.00 4.11
CA THR A 107 12.98 -10.04 5.07
C THR A 107 13.07 -11.44 5.68
N LYS A 108 14.30 -11.91 5.89
CA LYS A 108 14.62 -13.16 6.59
C LYS A 108 15.21 -12.83 7.96
N TYR A 109 14.88 -13.64 8.94
CA TYR A 109 15.31 -13.48 10.33
C TYR A 109 15.90 -14.78 10.85
N HIS A 110 17.02 -14.69 11.57
CA HIS A 110 17.60 -15.80 12.31
C HIS A 110 17.87 -15.36 13.75
N MET A 111 17.30 -16.06 14.72
CA MET A 111 17.49 -15.76 16.14
C MET A 111 18.13 -16.93 16.88
N TYR A 112 19.35 -16.71 17.36
CA TYR A 112 20.20 -17.67 18.06
C TYR A 112 20.00 -17.52 19.57
N VAL A 113 19.63 -18.60 20.25
CA VAL A 113 19.25 -18.56 21.67
C VAL A 113 19.98 -19.64 22.45
N THR A 114 20.69 -19.24 23.50
CA THR A 114 21.40 -20.16 24.41
C THR A 114 21.16 -19.79 25.87
N THR A 115 21.53 -20.68 26.79
CA THR A 115 21.70 -20.38 28.22
C THR A 115 23.12 -20.70 28.66
N THR A 116 23.66 -19.97 29.63
CA THR A 116 25.02 -20.20 30.16
C THR A 116 25.16 -21.64 30.67
N GLY A 117 26.30 -22.28 30.38
CA GLY A 117 26.59 -23.65 30.82
C GLY A 117 25.86 -24.76 30.04
N SER A 118 25.07 -24.41 29.03
CA SER A 118 24.46 -25.39 28.11
C SER A 118 25.26 -25.51 26.82
N ILE A 119 25.37 -26.72 26.29
CA ILE A 119 25.79 -26.92 24.90
C ILE A 119 24.60 -26.51 24.02
N PRO A 120 24.77 -25.64 23.01
CA PRO A 120 23.70 -25.34 22.07
C PRO A 120 23.33 -26.60 21.29
N ILE A 121 22.09 -27.05 21.43
CA ILE A 121 21.60 -28.33 20.85
C ILE A 121 20.59 -28.08 19.74
N GLN A 122 20.28 -26.82 19.48
CA GLN A 122 19.37 -26.39 18.44
C GLN A 122 19.88 -25.06 17.88
N PRO A 123 19.98 -24.91 16.55
CA PRO A 123 19.83 -23.61 15.96
C PRO A 123 18.40 -23.11 16.28
N ASN A 124 18.28 -21.87 16.69
CA ASN A 124 18.16 -20.74 15.78
C ASN A 124 16.82 -20.78 15.07
N SER A 125 15.83 -20.08 15.63
CA SER A 125 14.55 -19.92 14.96
C SER A 125 14.77 -19.07 13.72
N SER A 126 14.30 -19.58 12.58
CA SER A 126 14.39 -18.92 11.29
C SER A 126 12.99 -18.70 10.74
N TRP A 127 12.69 -17.49 10.30
CA TRP A 127 11.43 -17.18 9.67
C TRP A 127 11.59 -16.05 8.67
N GLN A 128 10.54 -15.76 7.93
CA GLN A 128 10.47 -14.66 6.98
C GLN A 128 9.37 -13.69 7.43
N SER A 129 9.38 -12.44 6.96
CA SER A 129 8.23 -11.57 7.13
C SER A 129 6.97 -12.23 6.56
N LEU A 130 5.79 -11.78 6.99
CA LEU A 130 4.54 -12.30 6.46
C LEU A 130 4.40 -11.95 4.96
N PRO A 131 3.65 -12.72 4.16
CA PRO A 131 3.39 -12.40 2.75
C PRO A 131 2.84 -10.99 2.53
N GLU A 132 2.01 -10.48 3.45
CA GLU A 132 1.41 -9.13 3.42
C GLU A 132 2.44 -8.02 3.73
N ALA A 133 3.65 -8.41 4.16
CA ALA A 133 4.80 -7.54 4.35
C ALA A 133 5.90 -7.80 3.30
N LYS A 134 5.55 -8.42 2.17
CA LYS A 134 6.43 -8.52 1.01
C LYS A 134 6.78 -7.11 0.52
N ILE A 135 8.06 -6.85 0.39
CA ILE A 135 8.62 -5.58 -0.08
C ILE A 135 8.80 -5.69 -1.58
N ARG A 136 8.38 -4.65 -2.29
CA ARG A 136 8.71 -4.44 -3.69
C ARG A 136 9.63 -3.23 -3.79
N CYS A 137 10.79 -3.40 -4.41
CA CYS A 137 11.63 -2.29 -4.83
C CYS A 137 11.59 -2.23 -6.36
N ASP A 138 11.46 -1.04 -6.92
CA ASP A 138 11.34 -0.88 -8.37
C ASP A 138 11.98 0.41 -8.86
N ALA A 139 12.26 0.46 -10.16
CA ALA A 139 12.75 1.65 -10.87
C ALA A 139 11.81 2.00 -12.04
N MET A 140 10.49 1.91 -11.81
CA MET A 140 9.46 2.19 -12.82
C MET A 140 9.13 3.68 -12.98
N PHE A 141 9.66 4.52 -12.09
CA PHE A 141 9.45 5.97 -12.07
C PHE A 141 10.80 6.71 -12.12
N ALA A 142 10.76 8.05 -12.11
CA ALA A 142 11.96 8.89 -12.17
C ALA A 142 12.99 8.59 -11.06
N THR A 143 12.54 8.10 -9.91
CA THR A 143 13.37 7.58 -8.83
C THR A 143 13.11 6.10 -8.62
N SER A 144 14.12 5.37 -8.15
CA SER A 144 13.92 4.02 -7.61
C SER A 144 13.47 4.09 -6.15
N GLY A 145 12.63 3.17 -5.72
CA GLY A 145 12.10 3.19 -4.36
C GLY A 145 11.47 1.86 -3.95
N CYS A 146 11.17 1.72 -2.67
CA CYS A 146 10.55 0.51 -2.13
C CYS A 146 9.20 0.80 -1.46
N VAL A 147 8.26 -0.12 -1.62
CA VAL A 147 6.92 -0.08 -1.00
C VAL A 147 6.51 -1.49 -0.54
N ILE A 148 5.45 -1.57 0.25
CA ILE A 148 4.74 -2.83 0.53
C ILE A 148 3.43 -2.77 -0.26
N PRO A 149 3.36 -3.37 -1.47
CA PRO A 149 2.19 -3.21 -2.35
C PRO A 149 0.91 -3.78 -1.74
N GLU A 150 1.02 -4.82 -0.91
CA GLU A 150 -0.11 -5.42 -0.19
C GLU A 150 -0.76 -4.45 0.81
N ARG A 151 -0.01 -3.43 1.27
CA ARG A 151 -0.59 -2.28 1.98
C ARG A 151 -1.15 -1.31 0.95
N ARG A 152 -2.31 -1.69 0.41
CA ARG A 152 -2.99 -0.95 -0.65
C ARG A 152 -3.08 0.54 -0.33
N ALA A 153 -2.48 1.36 -1.19
CA ALA A 153 -2.55 2.80 -1.08
C ALA A 153 -3.98 3.31 -1.35
N THR A 154 -4.35 4.41 -0.69
CA THR A 154 -5.66 5.05 -0.86
C THR A 154 -5.49 6.44 -1.44
N LEU A 155 -6.08 6.67 -2.60
CA LEU A 155 -6.21 7.99 -3.20
C LEU A 155 -7.43 8.68 -2.60
N GLU A 156 -7.18 9.69 -1.78
CA GLU A 156 -8.23 10.44 -1.10
C GLU A 156 -8.54 11.74 -1.84
N TYR A 157 -9.83 12.02 -2.04
CA TYR A 157 -10.36 13.29 -2.51
C TYR A 157 -11.29 13.88 -1.44
N SER A 158 -11.10 15.14 -1.05
CA SER A 158 -12.03 15.84 -0.17
C SER A 158 -13.07 16.63 -0.96
N LEU A 159 -14.32 16.61 -0.50
CA LEU A 159 -15.41 17.45 -0.98
C LEU A 159 -15.18 18.94 -0.64
N SER A 160 -14.42 19.23 0.42
CA SER A 160 -14.07 20.60 0.81
C SER A 160 -12.87 21.19 0.04
N ASP A 161 -12.19 20.40 -0.79
CA ASP A 161 -11.02 20.88 -1.53
C ASP A 161 -11.47 21.86 -2.64
N PRO A 162 -11.01 23.12 -2.62
CA PRO A 162 -11.44 24.13 -3.59
C PRO A 162 -10.96 23.84 -5.02
N LYS A 163 -9.94 22.98 -5.20
CA LYS A 163 -9.38 22.67 -6.51
C LYS A 163 -9.99 21.45 -7.16
N HIS A 164 -10.54 20.51 -6.39
CA HIS A 164 -11.07 19.27 -6.97
C HIS A 164 -12.36 18.79 -6.29
N GLY A 165 -13.05 19.65 -5.54
CA GLY A 165 -14.30 19.30 -4.86
C GLY A 165 -15.41 18.86 -5.83
N ALA A 166 -15.52 19.50 -7.00
CA ALA A 166 -16.50 19.12 -8.03
C ALA A 166 -16.25 17.70 -8.58
N ALA A 167 -14.99 17.40 -8.91
CA ALA A 167 -14.55 16.07 -9.31
C ALA A 167 -14.79 15.04 -8.18
N ALA A 168 -14.40 15.39 -6.94
CA ALA A 168 -14.63 14.56 -5.76
C ALA A 168 -16.11 14.25 -5.55
N ALA A 169 -17.01 15.21 -5.79
CA ALA A 169 -18.45 15.02 -5.72
C ALA A 169 -18.96 14.03 -6.77
N ALA A 170 -18.45 14.09 -8.00
CA ALA A 170 -18.76 13.10 -9.04
C ALA A 170 -18.28 11.69 -8.67
N TYR A 171 -17.07 11.57 -8.13
CA TYR A 171 -16.52 10.28 -7.66
C TYR A 171 -17.30 9.74 -6.46
N GLY A 172 -17.74 10.62 -5.56
CA GLY A 172 -18.57 10.28 -4.42
C GLY A 172 -19.97 9.82 -4.84
N PHE A 173 -20.57 10.49 -5.82
CA PHE A 173 -21.83 10.07 -6.42
C PHE A 173 -21.71 8.67 -7.01
N ALA A 174 -20.69 8.42 -7.84
CA ALA A 174 -20.49 7.09 -8.41
C ALA A 174 -20.42 6.04 -7.29
N GLN A 175 -19.44 6.15 -6.39
CA GLN A 175 -19.20 5.16 -5.34
C GLN A 175 -20.39 4.95 -4.39
N GLY A 176 -21.17 6.01 -4.13
CA GLY A 176 -22.29 5.98 -3.19
C GLY A 176 -23.66 5.65 -3.79
N LYS A 177 -23.87 5.88 -5.09
CA LYS A 177 -25.20 5.79 -5.73
C LYS A 177 -25.31 4.78 -6.87
N LEU A 178 -24.19 4.43 -7.50
CA LEU A 178 -24.19 3.52 -8.63
C LEU A 178 -23.67 2.13 -8.20
N ARG A 179 -22.36 1.99 -8.07
CA ARG A 179 -21.67 0.76 -7.64
C ARG A 179 -20.48 1.12 -6.76
N ASN A 180 -19.96 0.19 -5.97
CA ASN A 180 -18.64 0.36 -5.39
C ASN A 180 -17.57 -0.19 -6.36
N TRP A 181 -16.72 0.69 -6.91
CA TRP A 181 -15.62 0.32 -7.81
C TRP A 181 -14.29 0.11 -7.08
N ALA A 182 -14.17 0.49 -5.81
CA ALA A 182 -12.92 0.29 -5.09
C ALA A 182 -12.71 -1.20 -4.77
N PRO A 183 -11.49 -1.74 -4.97
CA PRO A 183 -10.31 -1.05 -5.51
C PRO A 183 -10.31 -0.92 -7.04
N LEU A 184 -9.73 0.17 -7.53
CA LEU A 184 -9.36 0.31 -8.95
C LEU A 184 -7.99 -0.32 -9.19
N SER A 185 -7.73 -0.72 -10.43
CA SER A 185 -6.44 -1.27 -10.87
C SER A 185 -5.78 -0.29 -11.85
N ARG A 186 -4.53 0.13 -11.61
CA ARG A 186 -3.83 1.07 -12.50
C ARG A 186 -3.70 0.45 -13.90
N ALA A 187 -4.02 1.25 -14.92
CA ALA A 187 -3.81 0.90 -16.32
C ALA A 187 -2.82 1.88 -16.96
N ASP A 188 -1.57 1.47 -17.07
CA ASP A 188 -0.53 2.28 -17.70
C ASP A 188 -0.71 2.31 -19.22
N GLY A 189 -0.55 3.50 -19.82
CA GLY A 189 -0.71 3.68 -21.26
C GLY A 189 -2.15 3.61 -21.81
N LEU A 190 -3.16 3.25 -21.01
CA LEU A 190 -4.56 3.18 -21.49
C LEU A 190 -5.36 4.48 -21.35
N ASN A 191 -4.84 5.49 -20.63
CA ASN A 191 -5.56 6.72 -20.29
C ASN A 191 -6.23 7.39 -21.52
N THR A 192 -5.47 7.66 -22.58
CA THR A 192 -5.99 8.31 -23.80
C THR A 192 -7.08 7.46 -24.47
N ALA A 193 -6.88 6.14 -24.56
CA ALA A 193 -7.84 5.25 -25.20
C ALA A 193 -9.14 5.14 -24.39
N ASN A 194 -9.03 5.04 -23.07
CA ASN A 194 -10.17 4.99 -22.16
C ASN A 194 -10.96 6.30 -22.20
N ARG A 195 -10.28 7.45 -22.09
CA ARG A 195 -10.92 8.77 -22.17
C ARG A 195 -11.61 9.01 -23.51
N ALA A 196 -11.01 8.55 -24.62
CA ALA A 196 -11.64 8.65 -25.93
C ALA A 196 -12.95 7.86 -26.04
N ARG A 197 -13.05 6.69 -25.39
CA ARG A 197 -14.29 5.87 -25.37
C ARG A 197 -15.36 6.43 -24.43
N THR A 198 -14.97 7.01 -23.30
CA THR A 198 -15.93 7.52 -22.30
C THR A 198 -16.40 8.95 -22.62
N CYS A 199 -15.46 9.85 -22.92
CA CYS A 199 -15.72 11.27 -23.07
C CYS A 199 -15.54 11.78 -24.51
N GLY A 200 -14.76 11.08 -25.33
CA GLY A 200 -14.34 11.57 -26.64
C GLY A 200 -15.13 11.02 -27.81
N GLU A 201 -14.54 11.20 -28.99
CA GLU A 201 -15.08 10.82 -30.31
C GLU A 201 -15.33 9.31 -30.51
N LYS A 202 -14.76 8.46 -29.65
CA LYS A 202 -14.96 7.00 -29.73
C LYS A 202 -16.13 6.52 -28.88
N SER A 203 -16.80 7.42 -28.15
CA SER A 203 -18.09 7.10 -27.54
C SER A 203 -19.18 7.06 -28.61
N SER A 204 -20.15 6.15 -28.45
CA SER A 204 -21.38 6.19 -29.25
C SER A 204 -22.31 7.35 -28.90
N ASP A 205 -22.09 8.01 -27.77
CA ASP A 205 -22.74 9.24 -27.32
C ASP A 205 -21.66 10.21 -26.79
N PRO A 206 -20.94 10.93 -27.67
CA PRO A 206 -19.86 11.83 -27.27
C PRO A 206 -20.29 12.88 -26.24
N PHE A 207 -19.39 13.26 -25.33
CA PHE A 207 -19.69 14.27 -24.32
C PHE A 207 -20.01 15.63 -24.96
N VAL A 208 -21.09 16.26 -24.50
CA VAL A 208 -21.53 17.57 -24.99
C VAL A 208 -21.33 18.61 -23.88
N PRO A 209 -20.37 19.55 -24.01
CA PRO A 209 -20.13 20.57 -23.00
C PRO A 209 -21.34 21.47 -22.72
N MET A 210 -21.49 21.89 -21.46
CA MET A 210 -22.52 22.78 -20.93
C MET A 210 -21.90 24.09 -20.38
N PRO A 211 -21.28 24.93 -21.23
CA PRO A 211 -20.53 26.11 -20.78
C PRO A 211 -21.39 27.19 -20.10
N ALA A 212 -22.71 27.16 -20.30
CA ALA A 212 -23.65 28.06 -19.63
C ALA A 212 -23.86 27.71 -18.15
N THR A 213 -23.59 26.46 -17.75
CA THR A 213 -23.76 25.96 -16.38
C THR A 213 -22.41 25.74 -15.70
N VAL A 214 -21.45 25.16 -16.42
CA VAL A 214 -20.11 24.85 -15.93
C VAL A 214 -19.09 25.60 -16.77
N PRO A 215 -18.39 26.61 -16.22
CA PRO A 215 -17.37 27.35 -16.96
C PRO A 215 -16.26 26.42 -17.46
N ASN A 216 -15.88 26.57 -18.75
CA ASN A 216 -14.90 25.69 -19.40
C ASN A 216 -15.18 24.20 -19.14
N ASP A 217 -16.46 23.82 -19.33
CA ASP A 217 -16.94 22.48 -19.01
C ASP A 217 -16.11 21.38 -19.66
N SER A 218 -15.83 20.35 -18.88
CA SER A 218 -15.04 19.20 -19.27
C SER A 218 -15.64 17.92 -18.71
N CYS A 219 -15.41 16.82 -19.43
CA CYS A 219 -15.84 15.50 -18.99
C CYS A 219 -14.83 14.92 -17.98
N ASP A 220 -15.28 14.67 -16.76
CA ASP A 220 -14.53 13.95 -15.73
C ASP A 220 -15.17 12.57 -15.48
N GLU A 221 -14.45 11.51 -15.81
CA GLU A 221 -14.95 10.14 -15.77
C GLU A 221 -14.56 9.38 -14.50
N PHE A 222 -15.52 8.63 -13.95
CA PHE A 222 -15.24 7.59 -12.96
C PHE A 222 -15.95 6.27 -13.34
N PRO A 223 -15.24 5.12 -13.34
CA PRO A 223 -13.83 4.93 -12.98
C PRO A 223 -12.84 5.68 -13.87
N PHE A 224 -11.69 6.05 -13.30
CA PHE A 224 -10.70 6.89 -13.98
C PHE A 224 -10.22 6.25 -15.28
N ALA A 225 -9.98 7.08 -16.31
CA ALA A 225 -9.37 6.58 -17.55
C ALA A 225 -7.98 5.96 -17.34
N GLY A 226 -7.25 6.35 -16.28
CA GLY A 226 -6.01 5.71 -15.85
C GLY A 226 -6.17 4.36 -15.13
N SER A 227 -7.37 3.76 -15.11
CA SER A 227 -7.65 2.45 -14.50
C SER A 227 -8.20 1.43 -15.51
N TYR A 228 -8.05 0.14 -15.21
CA TYR A 228 -8.60 -0.94 -16.05
C TYR A 228 -10.13 -1.03 -15.98
N GLU A 229 -10.72 -0.53 -14.89
CA GLU A 229 -12.17 -0.43 -14.73
C GLU A 229 -12.77 0.75 -15.52
N GLY A 230 -11.92 1.66 -16.03
CA GLY A 230 -12.34 2.81 -16.82
C GLY A 230 -12.53 2.52 -18.31
N GLY A 231 -12.89 3.56 -19.06
CA GLY A 231 -13.02 3.47 -20.52
C GLY A 231 -14.27 2.75 -21.00
N THR A 232 -15.34 2.73 -20.19
CA THR A 232 -16.68 2.35 -20.64
C THR A 232 -17.18 3.33 -21.70
N ASP A 233 -17.98 2.86 -22.66
CA ASP A 233 -18.62 3.73 -23.64
C ASP A 233 -19.50 4.77 -22.93
N GLY A 234 -19.30 6.05 -23.24
CA GLY A 234 -20.01 7.19 -22.65
C GLY A 234 -21.53 7.09 -22.71
N ALA A 235 -22.09 6.43 -23.73
CA ALA A 235 -23.54 6.18 -23.84
C ALA A 235 -24.12 5.39 -22.67
N LEU A 236 -23.30 4.58 -21.99
CA LEU A 236 -23.69 3.78 -20.84
C LEU A 236 -23.50 4.52 -19.50
N CYS A 237 -22.80 5.66 -19.49
CA CYS A 237 -22.51 6.38 -18.26
C CYS A 237 -23.67 7.30 -17.83
N ALA A 238 -23.74 7.54 -16.52
CA ALA A 238 -24.59 8.58 -15.96
C ALA A 238 -23.96 9.95 -16.22
N ASP A 239 -24.71 10.89 -16.78
CA ASP A 239 -24.21 12.25 -17.02
C ASP A 239 -24.75 13.17 -15.91
N ILE A 240 -23.85 13.77 -15.14
CA ILE A 240 -24.21 14.58 -13.96
C ILE A 240 -23.51 15.94 -13.94
N VAL A 241 -24.14 16.90 -13.26
CA VAL A 241 -23.57 18.22 -12.99
C VAL A 241 -23.47 18.41 -11.46
N PRO A 242 -22.27 18.31 -10.87
CA PRO A 242 -22.04 18.67 -9.48
C PRO A 242 -21.95 20.20 -9.32
N LEU A 243 -22.83 20.80 -8.52
CA LEU A 243 -22.81 22.23 -8.18
C LEU A 243 -22.69 22.43 -6.66
N TYR A 244 -21.88 23.39 -6.23
CA TYR A 244 -21.73 23.71 -4.81
C TYR A 244 -22.74 24.79 -4.41
N GLU A 245 -23.72 24.41 -3.59
CA GLU A 245 -24.85 25.25 -3.20
C GLU A 245 -25.08 25.12 -1.69
N ASN A 246 -25.29 26.24 -0.98
CA ASN A 246 -25.62 26.26 0.44
C ASN A 246 -24.69 25.41 1.33
N GLY A 247 -23.40 25.36 0.99
CA GLY A 247 -22.38 24.63 1.75
C GLY A 247 -22.26 23.14 1.40
N GLN A 248 -22.96 22.64 0.37
CA GLN A 248 -22.98 21.23 -0.01
C GLN A 248 -22.88 21.04 -1.52
N TRP A 249 -22.35 19.89 -1.95
CA TRP A 249 -22.38 19.49 -3.35
C TRP A 249 -23.72 18.87 -3.70
N MET A 250 -24.45 19.53 -4.60
CA MET A 250 -25.69 19.07 -5.19
C MET A 250 -25.40 18.39 -6.52
N ILE A 251 -26.00 17.22 -6.76
CA ILE A 251 -25.82 16.46 -8.00
C ILE A 251 -27.09 16.55 -8.83
N TYR A 252 -26.97 17.11 -10.03
CA TYR A 252 -28.06 17.24 -10.99
C TYR A 252 -27.83 16.31 -12.19
N GLU A 253 -28.92 15.85 -12.82
CA GLU A 253 -28.82 15.18 -14.12
C GLU A 253 -28.44 16.21 -15.19
N ALA A 254 -27.45 15.90 -16.03
CA ALA A 254 -27.01 16.84 -17.07
C ALA A 254 -28.00 16.92 -18.24
N ARG A 255 -28.71 15.83 -18.51
CA ARG A 255 -29.48 15.62 -19.74
C ARG A 255 -30.86 15.02 -19.47
N LYS A 256 -31.90 15.69 -19.96
CA LYS A 256 -33.29 15.20 -19.84
C LYS A 256 -33.60 14.00 -20.74
N ASP A 257 -32.91 13.91 -21.88
CA ASP A 257 -33.04 12.83 -22.86
C ASP A 257 -32.23 11.58 -22.47
N LYS A 258 -31.40 11.68 -21.43
CA LYS A 258 -30.58 10.59 -20.88
C LYS A 258 -30.63 10.63 -19.34
N PRO A 259 -31.79 10.31 -18.74
CA PRO A 259 -31.97 10.35 -17.29
C PRO A 259 -31.08 9.31 -16.59
N VAL A 260 -30.69 9.60 -15.35
CA VAL A 260 -29.85 8.70 -14.55
C VAL A 260 -30.71 7.60 -13.93
N THR A 261 -30.37 6.35 -14.24
CA THR A 261 -31.09 5.14 -13.83
C THR A 261 -30.52 4.49 -12.56
N TYR A 262 -29.37 4.97 -12.09
CA TYR A 262 -28.59 4.42 -10.98
C TYR A 262 -28.05 3.01 -11.21
N LYS A 263 -27.99 2.57 -12.47
CA LYS A 263 -27.44 1.27 -12.90
C LYS A 263 -26.23 1.41 -13.81
N GLU A 264 -25.82 2.65 -14.07
CA GLU A 264 -24.75 2.96 -14.99
C GLU A 264 -23.41 2.41 -14.47
N PRO A 265 -22.61 1.78 -15.34
CA PRO A 265 -21.28 1.27 -15.01
C PRO A 265 -20.21 2.36 -14.83
N CYS A 266 -20.55 3.63 -15.05
CA CYS A 266 -19.65 4.77 -14.97
C CYS A 266 -20.45 6.07 -14.81
N VAL A 267 -19.75 7.14 -14.45
CA VAL A 267 -20.26 8.51 -14.44
C VAL A 267 -19.39 9.41 -15.32
N ARG A 268 -20.01 10.38 -15.98
CA ARG A 268 -19.39 11.55 -16.60
C ARG A 268 -19.86 12.78 -15.85
N GLY A 269 -18.98 13.36 -15.05
CA GLY A 269 -19.21 14.63 -14.38
C GLY A 269 -18.90 15.79 -15.32
N HIS A 270 -19.82 16.73 -15.43
CA HIS A 270 -19.58 18.05 -16.00
C HIS A 270 -18.83 18.90 -14.97
N VAL A 271 -17.52 19.02 -15.13
CA VAL A 271 -16.62 19.67 -14.17
C VAL A 271 -15.77 20.69 -14.92
N ALA A 272 -15.54 21.85 -14.31
CA ALA A 272 -14.66 22.87 -14.89
C ALA A 272 -13.28 22.28 -15.18
N LEU A 273 -12.71 22.63 -16.35
CA LEU A 273 -11.48 22.01 -16.85
C LEU A 273 -10.31 22.08 -15.86
N ASP A 274 -10.17 23.18 -15.14
CA ASP A 274 -9.13 23.38 -14.12
C ASP A 274 -9.27 22.40 -12.95
N ALA A 275 -10.49 22.17 -12.48
CA ALA A 275 -10.78 21.23 -11.42
C ALA A 275 -10.53 19.78 -11.84
N ASN A 276 -10.93 19.43 -13.07
CA ASN A 276 -10.66 18.11 -13.66
C ASN A 276 -9.16 17.88 -13.83
N GLN A 277 -8.42 18.83 -14.42
CA GLN A 277 -6.97 18.74 -14.58
C GLN A 277 -6.24 18.65 -13.23
N SER A 278 -6.70 19.38 -12.22
CA SER A 278 -6.15 19.31 -10.87
C SER A 278 -6.37 17.93 -10.24
N ALA A 279 -7.58 17.36 -10.38
CA ALA A 279 -7.89 16.01 -9.91
C ALA A 279 -7.02 14.95 -10.62
N GLY A 280 -6.93 15.01 -11.96
CA GLY A 280 -6.06 14.13 -12.74
C GLY A 280 -4.57 14.27 -12.38
N GLY A 281 -4.11 15.49 -12.10
CA GLY A 281 -2.77 15.76 -11.58
C GLY A 281 -2.52 15.11 -10.23
N LYS A 282 -3.48 15.20 -9.30
CA LYS A 282 -3.44 14.53 -7.99
C LYS A 282 -3.36 13.01 -8.13
N TYR A 283 -4.15 12.41 -9.02
CA TYR A 283 -4.05 10.98 -9.36
C TYR A 283 -2.64 10.62 -9.85
N GLY A 284 -2.11 11.38 -10.82
CA GLY A 284 -0.77 11.14 -11.36
C GLY A 284 0.34 11.24 -10.31
N ASP A 285 0.24 12.19 -9.39
CA ASP A 285 1.19 12.33 -8.28
C ASP A 285 1.04 11.23 -7.23
N PHE A 286 -0.18 10.81 -6.93
CA PHE A 286 -0.45 9.66 -6.06
C PHE A 286 0.21 8.39 -6.60
N VAL A 287 0.02 8.09 -7.89
CA VAL A 287 0.63 6.93 -8.56
C VAL A 287 2.15 6.91 -8.36
N LYS A 288 2.82 8.07 -8.52
CA LYS A 288 4.28 8.17 -8.33
C LYS A 288 4.68 8.04 -6.86
N LYS A 289 4.03 8.79 -5.96
CA LYS A 289 4.37 8.84 -4.52
C LYS A 289 4.12 7.52 -3.79
N GLN A 290 3.11 6.77 -4.24
CA GLN A 290 2.77 5.46 -3.70
C GLN A 290 3.34 4.32 -4.56
N ARG A 291 4.06 4.66 -5.63
CA ARG A 291 4.62 3.75 -6.63
C ARG A 291 3.60 2.71 -7.13
N VAL A 292 2.37 3.08 -7.40
CA VAL A 292 1.37 2.12 -7.93
C VAL A 292 1.78 1.76 -9.36
N ILE A 293 2.26 0.54 -9.62
CA ILE A 293 2.66 0.12 -10.97
C ILE A 293 1.48 -0.45 -11.76
N ASP A 294 1.68 -0.73 -13.05
CA ASP A 294 0.62 -1.27 -13.91
C ASP A 294 0.00 -2.53 -13.29
N THR A 295 -1.33 -2.69 -13.45
CA THR A 295 -2.19 -3.73 -12.84
C THR A 295 -2.37 -3.66 -11.33
N GLU A 296 -1.61 -2.82 -10.61
CA GLU A 296 -1.73 -2.74 -9.16
C GLU A 296 -3.02 -2.07 -8.70
N LYS A 297 -3.58 -2.65 -7.64
CA LYS A 297 -4.81 -2.18 -7.03
C LYS A 297 -4.54 -1.03 -6.07
N TYR A 298 -5.41 -0.02 -6.10
CA TYR A 298 -5.44 1.08 -5.15
C TYR A 298 -6.89 1.39 -4.76
N ASN A 299 -7.09 1.89 -3.53
CA ASN A 299 -8.40 2.36 -3.11
C ASN A 299 -8.59 3.81 -3.58
N VAL A 300 -9.85 4.18 -3.79
CA VAL A 300 -10.28 5.58 -3.89
C VAL A 300 -11.19 5.86 -2.71
N SER A 301 -11.04 7.03 -2.11
CA SER A 301 -11.89 7.48 -1.00
C SER A 301 -12.31 8.92 -1.24
N VAL A 302 -13.59 9.22 -0.98
CA VAL A 302 -14.10 10.59 -0.96
C VAL A 302 -14.47 10.93 0.47
N VAL A 303 -13.88 11.99 1.01
CA VAL A 303 -14.07 12.43 2.40
C VAL A 303 -14.77 13.79 2.44
N ALA A 304 -15.52 14.04 3.52
CA ALA A 304 -16.18 15.32 3.77
C ALA A 304 -15.16 16.44 4.03
#